data_AF-A0A2D4LPA9-F1
#
_entry.id   AF-A0A2D4LPA9-F1
#
_cell.length_a   1.000
_cell.length_b   1.000
_cell.length_c   1.000
_cell.angle_alpha   90.00
_cell.angle_beta   90.00
_cell.angle_gamma   90.00
#
_symmetry.space_group_name_H-M   'P 1'
#
loop_
_entity.id
_entity.type
_entity.pdbx_description
1 polymer ?
#
loop_
_entity_poly.entity_id
_entity_poly.type
_entity_poly.pdbx_seq_one_letter_code
_entity_poly.pdbx_strand_id
1 'polypeptide(L)'
;ERSRSDKIRNGWTGAVYEDQVGKFDWRQQYVGKLKFAFLEASPTSKKLIVATEENVVAALNSRSGEILWRHVDKGTPEGAVDAMLIHGQDAITVSNGGRILRSWETNIG
;
A
#
# COMPACT_ATOMS: atom_id res chain seq x y z
N GLU A 1 4.55 57.36 -31.97
CA GLU A 1 4.99 56.13 -32.65
C GLU A 1 5.68 55.18 -31.67
N ARG A 2 5.50 53.89 -31.94
CA ARG A 2 5.98 52.66 -31.26
C ARG A 2 7.28 52.74 -30.43
N SER A 3 7.31 52.02 -29.30
CA SER A 3 8.16 50.81 -29.15
C SER A 3 7.98 50.10 -27.79
N ARG A 4 7.52 48.84 -27.86
CA ARG A 4 7.95 47.62 -27.12
C ARG A 4 8.06 47.68 -25.59
N SER A 5 7.13 47.05 -24.86
CA SER A 5 7.10 45.60 -24.54
C SER A 5 8.17 45.21 -23.53
N ASP A 6 7.77 44.97 -22.28
CA ASP A 6 8.29 43.83 -21.53
C ASP A 6 7.24 43.27 -20.58
N LYS A 7 6.85 42.04 -20.90
CA LYS A 7 5.77 41.24 -20.33
C LYS A 7 6.40 40.38 -19.24
N ILE A 8 6.47 40.87 -18.00
CA ILE A 8 6.86 40.02 -16.88
C ILE A 8 5.65 39.18 -16.47
N ARG A 9 5.54 38.01 -17.11
CA ARG A 9 4.76 36.86 -16.63
C ARG A 9 5.44 36.35 -15.36
N ASN A 10 5.05 36.88 -14.21
CA ASN A 10 5.31 36.18 -12.95
C ASN A 10 4.19 35.13 -12.77
N GLY A 11 4.59 33.88 -12.93
CA GLY A 11 3.73 32.71 -12.81
C GLY A 11 3.13 32.63 -11.41
N TRP A 12 1.80 32.58 -11.35
CA TRP A 12 1.08 32.19 -10.16
C TRP A 12 1.31 30.68 -9.97
N THR A 13 2.20 30.31 -9.05
CA THR A 13 2.24 28.96 -8.52
C THR A 13 1.01 28.77 -7.65
N GLY A 14 -0.09 28.33 -8.26
CA GLY A 14 -1.31 27.99 -7.55
C GLY A 14 -1.07 26.79 -6.66
N ALA A 15 -0.96 27.01 -5.35
CA ALA A 15 -1.13 25.95 -4.38
C ALA A 15 -2.60 25.50 -4.42
N VAL A 16 -2.83 24.19 -4.42
CA VAL A 16 -4.18 23.61 -4.34
C VAL A 16 -4.78 24.00 -2.99
N TYR A 17 -5.88 24.74 -3.00
CA TYR A 17 -6.60 25.12 -1.77
C TYR A 17 -7.27 23.88 -1.15
N GLU A 18 -7.43 23.87 0.18
CA GLU A 18 -8.02 22.77 0.96
C GLU A 18 -9.38 22.33 0.44
N ASP A 19 -10.17 23.27 -0.09
CA ASP A 19 -11.50 23.02 -0.64
C ASP A 19 -11.49 22.26 -1.98
N GLN A 20 -10.32 22.03 -2.58
CA GLN A 20 -10.16 21.30 -3.85
C GLN A 20 -9.73 19.83 -3.67
N VAL A 21 -9.39 19.40 -2.45
CA VAL A 21 -8.99 18.03 -2.16
C VAL A 21 -10.14 17.06 -2.46
N GLY A 22 -9.86 16.02 -3.25
CA GLY A 22 -10.83 14.95 -3.57
C GLY A 22 -11.90 15.32 -4.60
N LYS A 23 -11.92 16.56 -5.12
CA LYS A 23 -12.85 16.96 -6.20
C LYS A 23 -12.40 16.51 -7.59
N PHE A 24 -11.09 16.49 -7.82
CA PHE A 24 -10.51 16.18 -9.15
C PHE A 24 -9.40 15.12 -9.10
N ASP A 25 -8.98 14.69 -7.91
CA ASP A 25 -7.93 13.69 -7.73
C ASP A 25 -8.54 12.33 -7.41
N TRP A 26 -8.16 11.30 -8.17
CA TRP A 26 -8.47 9.90 -7.87
C TRP A 26 -7.19 9.15 -7.53
N ARG A 27 -7.29 8.17 -6.62
CA ARG A 27 -6.18 7.30 -6.25
C ARG A 27 -6.67 5.87 -6.16
N GLN A 28 -6.05 5.01 -6.94
CA GLN A 28 -6.23 3.57 -6.82
C GLN A 28 -4.97 2.95 -6.23
N GLN A 29 -5.16 2.04 -5.28
CA GLN A 29 -4.07 1.33 -4.63
C GLN A 29 -4.15 -0.14 -4.98
N TYR A 30 -2.98 -0.73 -5.22
CA TYR A 30 -2.80 -2.14 -5.53
C TYR A 30 -1.73 -2.74 -4.62
N VAL A 31 -1.70 -4.07 -4.53
CA VAL A 31 -0.71 -4.84 -3.76
C VAL A 31 0.28 -5.62 -4.62
N GLY A 32 0.01 -5.73 -5.92
CA GLY A 32 0.81 -6.53 -6.86
C GLY A 32 0.36 -7.98 -6.95
N LYS A 33 1.21 -8.83 -7.54
CA LYS A 33 0.93 -10.25 -7.74
C LYS A 33 1.09 -11.03 -6.43
N LEU A 34 0.08 -11.80 -6.04
CA LEU A 34 0.10 -12.59 -4.81
C LEU A 34 1.15 -13.70 -4.91
N LYS A 35 1.97 -13.83 -3.86
CA LYS A 35 2.93 -14.92 -3.66
C LYS A 35 2.42 -15.89 -2.59
N PHE A 36 1.93 -15.35 -1.48
CA PHE A 36 1.28 -16.09 -0.41
C PHE A 36 -0.07 -15.46 -0.08
N ALA A 37 -1.03 -16.29 0.29
CA ALA A 37 -2.35 -15.85 0.70
C ALA A 37 -2.87 -16.75 1.82
N PHE A 38 -3.51 -16.16 2.81
CA PHE A 38 -4.23 -16.85 3.85
C PHE A 38 -5.61 -16.24 4.02
N LEU A 39 -6.63 -17.05 3.78
CA LEU A 39 -8.01 -16.69 4.02
C LEU A 39 -8.41 -17.16 5.42
N GLU A 40 -8.83 -16.23 6.28
CA GLU A 40 -9.35 -16.61 7.58
C GLU A 40 -10.73 -17.25 7.40
N ALA A 41 -10.82 -18.56 7.60
CA ALA A 41 -12.05 -19.34 7.44
C ALA A 41 -13.00 -19.25 8.66
N SER A 42 -12.99 -18.12 9.37
CA SER A 42 -13.94 -17.86 10.45
C SER A 42 -15.22 -17.22 9.88
N PRO A 43 -16.43 -17.65 10.28
CA PRO A 43 -17.68 -17.04 9.83
C PRO A 43 -17.78 -15.54 10.14
N THR A 44 -17.05 -15.07 11.16
CA THR A 44 -17.07 -13.68 11.62
C THR A 44 -15.94 -12.85 11.02
N SER A 45 -14.82 -13.48 10.64
CA SER A 45 -13.71 -12.75 10.02
C SER A 45 -13.89 -12.65 8.51
N LYS A 46 -13.56 -11.47 7.97
CA LYS A 46 -13.66 -11.16 6.55
C LYS A 46 -12.32 -10.68 6.02
N LYS A 47 -11.23 -11.32 6.46
CA LYS A 47 -9.87 -10.89 6.15
C LYS A 47 -9.14 -11.92 5.32
N LEU A 48 -8.45 -11.41 4.31
CA LEU A 48 -7.50 -12.13 3.47
C LEU A 48 -6.13 -11.50 3.70
N ILE A 49 -5.22 -12.22 4.34
CA ILE A 49 -3.84 -11.78 4.51
C ILE A 49 -3.04 -12.21 3.30
N VAL A 50 -2.30 -11.28 2.71
CA VAL A 50 -1.52 -11.54 1.50
C VAL A 50 -0.09 -11.04 1.65
N ALA A 51 0.84 -11.77 1.04
CA ALA A 51 2.18 -11.30 0.76
C ALA A 51 2.45 -11.43 -0.75
N THR A 52 3.08 -10.42 -1.34
CA THR A 52 3.17 -10.27 -2.81
C THR A 52 4.60 -10.30 -3.33
N GLU A 53 4.75 -10.46 -4.64
CA GLU A 53 6.04 -10.36 -5.34
C GLU A 53 6.61 -8.92 -5.33
N GLU A 54 5.77 -7.92 -5.06
CA GLU A 54 6.15 -6.51 -4.96
C GLU A 54 6.59 -6.12 -3.53
N ASN A 55 6.96 -7.10 -2.71
CA ASN A 55 7.40 -6.92 -1.32
C ASN A 55 6.36 -6.21 -0.45
N VAL A 56 5.07 -6.50 -0.69
CA VAL A 56 3.95 -5.95 0.07
C VAL A 56 3.36 -7.04 0.95
N VAL A 57 3.11 -6.70 2.22
CA VAL A 57 2.26 -7.47 3.13
C VAL A 57 0.99 -6.64 3.37
N ALA A 58 -0.19 -7.24 3.21
CA ALA A 58 -1.45 -6.52 3.34
C ALA A 58 -2.56 -7.41 3.92
N ALA A 59 -3.55 -6.76 4.52
CA ALA A 59 -4.87 -7.37 4.74
C ALA A 59 -5.88 -6.76 3.79
N LEU A 60 -6.65 -7.63 3.14
CA LEU A 60 -7.75 -7.27 2.27
C LEU A 60 -9.07 -7.70 2.91
N ASN A 61 -10.12 -6.91 2.69
CA ASN A 61 -11.47 -7.35 2.97
C ASN A 61 -11.85 -8.44 1.96
N SER A 62 -12.15 -9.66 2.43
CA SER A 62 -12.45 -10.80 1.57
C SER A 62 -13.74 -10.67 0.76
N ARG A 63 -14.62 -9.71 1.11
CA ARG A 63 -15.88 -9.43 0.42
C ARG A 63 -15.76 -8.29 -0.59
N SER A 64 -15.14 -7.17 -0.21
CA SER A 64 -15.04 -5.97 -1.06
C SER A 64 -13.73 -5.88 -1.85
N GLY A 65 -12.68 -6.58 -1.42
CA GLY A 65 -11.33 -6.42 -1.97
C GLY A 65 -10.61 -5.15 -1.50
N GLU A 66 -11.23 -4.36 -0.63
CA GLU A 66 -10.61 -3.15 -0.07
C GLU A 66 -9.36 -3.49 0.75
N ILE A 67 -8.36 -2.62 0.66
CA ILE A 67 -7.14 -2.72 1.46
C ILE A 67 -7.45 -2.19 2.86
N LEU A 68 -7.39 -3.07 3.87
CA LEU A 68 -7.57 -2.71 5.28
C LEU A 68 -6.31 -2.06 5.85
N TRP A 69 -5.16 -2.66 5.56
CA TRP A 69 -3.83 -2.12 5.85
C TRP A 69 -2.82 -2.68 4.84
N ARG A 70 -1.70 -1.96 4.67
CA ARG A 70 -0.67 -2.30 3.69
C ARG A 70 0.70 -1.81 4.12
N HIS A 71 1.64 -2.73 4.24
CA HIS A 71 3.06 -2.46 4.47
C HIS A 71 3.87 -2.80 3.23
N VAL A 72 4.63 -1.83 2.74
CA VAL A 72 5.48 -1.97 1.55
C VAL A 72 6.93 -1.95 2.02
N ASP A 73 7.67 -3.03 1.80
CA ASP A 73 9.09 -3.09 2.09
C ASP A 73 9.91 -2.58 0.89
N LYS A 74 11.24 -2.60 0.98
CA LYS A 74 12.15 -2.19 -0.08
C LYS A 74 11.85 -2.97 -1.37
N GLY A 75 11.80 -2.30 -2.52
CA GLY A 75 11.68 -2.94 -3.84
C GLY A 75 12.92 -3.74 -4.29
N THR A 76 13.90 -3.92 -3.42
CA THR A 76 15.09 -4.76 -3.64
C THR A 76 14.84 -6.20 -3.20
N PRO A 77 15.66 -7.18 -3.61
CA PRO A 77 15.53 -8.57 -3.15
C PRO A 77 15.54 -8.76 -1.62
N GLU A 78 16.13 -7.82 -0.86
CA GLU A 78 16.09 -7.83 0.60
C GLU A 78 14.67 -7.75 1.18
N GLY A 79 13.72 -7.12 0.48
CA GLY A 79 12.33 -7.01 0.93
C GLY A 79 11.48 -8.23 0.55
N ALA A 80 12.04 -9.18 -0.21
CA ALA A 80 11.30 -10.34 -0.67
C ALA A 80 10.82 -11.18 0.50
N VAL A 81 9.51 -11.45 0.52
CA VAL A 81 8.91 -12.35 1.51
C VAL A 81 9.23 -13.77 1.09
N ASP A 82 9.97 -14.49 1.93
CA ASP A 82 10.41 -15.86 1.71
C ASP A 82 9.35 -16.87 2.17
N ALA A 83 8.67 -16.58 3.27
CA ALA A 83 7.60 -17.40 3.83
C ALA A 83 6.59 -16.55 4.62
N MET A 84 5.36 -17.06 4.70
CA MET A 84 4.29 -16.48 5.50
C MET A 84 3.54 -17.58 6.25
N LEU A 85 3.30 -17.37 7.53
CA LEU A 85 2.51 -18.25 8.40
C LEU A 85 1.52 -17.39 9.19
N ILE A 86 0.31 -17.90 9.41
CA ILE A 86 -0.65 -17.27 10.30
C ILE A 86 -0.78 -18.09 11.58
N HIS A 87 -0.74 -17.41 12.73
CA HIS A 87 -0.96 -18.02 14.03
C HIS A 87 -1.86 -17.11 14.87
N GLY A 88 -3.09 -17.56 15.14
CA GLY A 88 -4.08 -16.75 15.86
C GLY A 88 -4.44 -15.48 15.11
N GLN A 89 -4.11 -14.33 15.69
CA GLN A 89 -4.33 -13.00 15.09
C GLN A 89 -3.06 -12.38 14.53
N ASP A 90 -1.98 -13.15 14.43
CA ASP A 90 -0.70 -12.68 13.94
C ASP A 90 -0.36 -13.30 12.59
N ALA A 91 0.09 -12.46 11.67
CA ALA A 91 0.76 -12.88 10.46
C ALA A 91 2.28 -12.82 10.68
N ILE A 92 2.95 -13.94 10.52
CA ILE A 92 4.39 -14.06 10.67
C ILE A 92 5.00 -14.15 9.28
N THR A 93 5.93 -13.24 8.97
CA THR A 93 6.63 -13.21 7.68
C THR A 93 8.14 -13.33 7.87
N VAL A 94 8.76 -14.12 7.02
CA VAL A 94 10.22 -14.22 6.88
C VAL A 94 10.63 -13.52 5.59
N SER A 95 11.69 -12.73 5.62
CA SER A 95 12.21 -11.99 4.47
C SER A 95 13.74 -11.88 4.49
N ASN A 96 14.31 -11.35 3.40
CA ASN A 96 15.75 -11.15 3.20
C ASN A 96 16.57 -12.44 3.28
N GLY A 97 16.09 -13.51 2.63
CA GLY A 97 16.75 -14.82 2.65
C GLY A 97 16.79 -15.42 4.05
N GLY A 98 15.70 -15.28 4.82
CA GLY A 98 15.62 -15.82 6.18
C GLY A 98 16.16 -14.94 7.29
N ARG A 99 16.68 -13.74 6.99
CA ARG A 99 17.38 -12.90 7.98
C ARG A 99 16.45 -12.03 8.83
N ILE A 100 15.27 -11.72 8.31
CA ILE A 100 14.32 -10.82 8.97
C ILE A 100 13.03 -11.58 9.22
N LEU A 101 12.63 -11.66 10.49
CA LEU A 101 11.34 -12.18 10.93
C LEU A 101 10.50 -11.00 11.44
N ARG A 102 9.26 -10.89 10.99
CA ARG A 102 8.29 -9.90 11.50
C ARG A 102 6.98 -10.58 11.85
N SER A 103 6.31 -10.06 12.87
CA SER A 103 4.94 -10.39 13.23
C SER A 103 4.07 -9.15 12.99
N TRP A 104 2.93 -9.34 12.34
CA TRP A 104 1.96 -8.29 12.04
C TRP A 104 0.65 -8.64 12.74
N GLU A 105 0.13 -7.74 13.56
CA GLU A 105 -1.19 -7.92 14.15
C GLU A 105 -2.24 -7.73 13.05
N THR A 106 -2.92 -8.79 12.66
CA THR A 106 -3.84 -8.80 11.50
C THR A 106 -5.01 -7.83 11.61
N ASN A 107 -5.30 -7.34 12.82
CA ASN A 107 -6.39 -6.42 13.07
C ASN A 107 -6.08 -4.97 12.72
N ILE A 108 -4.89 -4.51 13.06
CA ILE A 108 -4.50 -3.11 12.92
C ILE A 108 -3.38 -2.89 11.89
N GLY A 109 -2.59 -3.94 11.61
CA GLY A 109 -1.51 -3.93 10.63
C GLY A 109 -0.16 -3.57 11.23
#